data_AF-A0A9W8FC46-F1
#
_entry.id   AF-A0A9W8FC46-F1
#
_cell.length_a   1.000
_cell.length_b   1.000
_cell.length_c   1.000
_cell.angle_alpha   90.00
_cell.angle_beta   90.00
_cell.angle_gamma   90.00
#
_symmetry.space_group_name_H-M   'P 1'
#
loop_
_entity.id
_entity.type
_entity.pdbx_description
1 polymer ?
#
loop_
_entity_poly.entity_id
_entity_poly.type
_entity_poly.pdbx_seq_one_letter_code
_entity_poly.pdbx_strand_id
1 'polypeptide(L)'
;MTFKLRVKERTVGAQSSGTKLRNFIVHEFRQDLVIRADAIAALRQKRVRVNGSIVLDSYQLEEGDRVQVEVDAMQVIRSRLHSLDVEVRYTENGLVVLAKAPGISRPDVEWAAPALLLVSQETPAMETEARQIKPWIAVNDVEKSIRGLILLVDTEKRRDTVLQYIASGQVTFGICALCHGNVDQGKVGSASAQSISTNANRVTPNGADRLDIWFADNGLPSDVFDSVGAKVVSVVKSSSVGNLSMIEGLVRRAVKPSLVLRRFLYELGYPVVGTQNYSQPLPNHRDKGVLLSIVSIEMPSLADKRTRISVSEKVPPKILAVCDRESKFYQQRQEKARADFANIDHLENPSTSLIVQQPDADPDSTAVLGIDLIEGRPVAYISGFKQFCGYKFHVTPDTLIPRPSTETLVHAAADHLNGINAQCNACGIGVDISSSALDVAIRNCELHSLQNRAMFLKSSFEAFASDPLVLEHGPFDFIACNPPYISDKKASRMRATIGHEPSLALIAEDGGYQAYRDICKSLEANLAMLRDGGCIGFEIGKDMAKGVRRIFGNWQEKDALKDSHGFLRVIIFQRPGSI
;
A
#
# COMPACT_ATOMS: atom_id res chain seq x y z
N MET A 1 -3.41 44.18 -34.66
CA MET A 1 -2.26 43.52 -35.31
C MET A 1 -2.78 42.38 -36.16
N THR A 2 -2.60 42.43 -37.48
CA THR A 2 -3.11 41.43 -38.43
C THR A 2 -2.05 40.35 -38.61
N PHE A 3 -2.23 39.22 -37.92
CA PHE A 3 -1.38 38.03 -38.05
C PHE A 3 -1.56 37.43 -39.46
N LYS A 4 -0.48 36.95 -40.11
CA LYS A 4 -0.55 36.33 -41.44
C LYS A 4 -1.10 34.90 -41.33
N LEU A 5 -2.36 34.75 -41.72
CA LEU A 5 -3.05 33.47 -41.79
C LEU A 5 -2.49 32.60 -42.93
N ARG A 6 -2.32 31.29 -42.67
CA ARG A 6 -1.91 30.30 -43.68
C ARG A 6 -3.14 29.63 -44.26
N VAL A 7 -3.33 29.69 -45.58
CA VAL A 7 -4.39 28.92 -46.25
C VAL A 7 -3.94 27.48 -46.43
N LYS A 8 -4.76 26.54 -45.97
CA LYS A 8 -4.66 25.10 -46.22
C LYS A 8 -5.83 24.66 -47.06
N GLU A 9 -5.58 23.86 -48.08
CA GLU A 9 -6.62 23.38 -48.98
C GLU A 9 -6.69 21.84 -48.98
N ARG A 10 -7.92 21.32 -49.03
CA ARG A 10 -8.23 19.92 -49.24
C ARG A 10 -9.38 19.82 -50.24
N THR A 11 -9.31 18.84 -51.13
CA THR A 11 -10.40 18.51 -52.05
C THR A 11 -11.23 17.37 -51.45
N VAL A 12 -12.55 17.49 -51.51
CA VAL A 12 -13.49 16.46 -51.03
C VAL A 12 -13.48 15.28 -52.01
N GLY A 13 -13.13 14.09 -51.54
CA GLY A 13 -13.22 12.85 -52.32
C GLY A 13 -14.56 12.14 -52.14
N ALA A 14 -14.83 11.14 -52.99
CA ALA A 14 -16.09 10.36 -53.00
C ALA A 14 -16.56 9.87 -51.61
N GLN A 15 -15.64 9.41 -50.75
CA GLN A 15 -15.97 8.88 -49.41
C GLN A 15 -16.45 9.95 -48.42
N SER A 16 -16.13 11.22 -48.67
CA SER A 16 -16.50 12.36 -47.83
C SER A 16 -17.63 13.20 -48.43
N SER A 17 -18.16 12.80 -49.59
CA SER A 17 -19.33 13.43 -50.20
C SER A 17 -20.57 13.26 -49.32
N GLY A 18 -21.41 14.29 -49.23
CA GLY A 18 -22.57 14.36 -48.34
C GLY A 18 -22.24 14.66 -46.88
N THR A 19 -20.95 14.74 -46.51
CA THR A 19 -20.57 15.13 -45.14
C THR A 19 -20.78 16.63 -44.91
N LYS A 20 -21.21 16.99 -43.69
CA LYS A 20 -21.31 18.41 -43.29
C LYS A 20 -19.92 19.01 -43.20
N LEU A 21 -19.76 20.25 -43.69
CA LEU A 21 -18.51 21.01 -43.64
C LEU A 21 -17.85 20.99 -42.25
N ARG A 22 -18.64 21.19 -41.19
CA ARG A 22 -18.14 21.11 -39.80
C ARG A 22 -17.42 19.78 -39.49
N ASN A 23 -17.97 18.65 -39.93
CA ASN A 23 -17.38 17.34 -39.64
C ASN A 23 -16.15 17.09 -40.50
N PHE A 24 -16.21 17.51 -41.77
CA PHE A 24 -15.08 17.41 -42.69
C PHE A 24 -13.85 18.16 -42.17
N ILE A 25 -14.01 19.40 -41.70
CA ILE A 25 -12.87 20.18 -41.18
C ILE A 25 -12.25 19.52 -39.95
N VAL A 26 -13.07 19.05 -39.02
CA VAL A 26 -12.60 18.37 -37.80
C VAL A 26 -11.78 17.11 -38.14
N HIS A 27 -12.12 16.42 -39.23
CA HIS A 27 -11.46 15.19 -39.63
C HIS A 27 -10.23 15.42 -40.53
N GLU A 28 -10.42 16.14 -41.64
CA GLU A 28 -9.42 16.30 -42.71
C GLU A 28 -8.35 17.35 -42.40
N PHE A 29 -8.64 18.29 -41.51
CA PHE A 29 -7.70 19.32 -41.06
C PHE A 29 -7.20 19.07 -39.63
N ARG A 30 -7.36 17.85 -39.09
CA ARG A 30 -6.91 17.50 -37.71
C ARG A 30 -5.42 17.73 -37.44
N GLN A 31 -4.59 17.77 -38.49
CA GLN A 31 -3.15 18.06 -38.39
C GLN A 31 -2.86 19.56 -38.35
N ASP A 32 -3.78 20.38 -38.86
CA ASP A 32 -3.66 21.84 -38.96
C ASP A 32 -4.47 22.57 -37.87
N LEU A 33 -5.53 21.93 -37.37
CA LEU A 33 -6.43 22.39 -36.31
C LEU A 33 -6.45 21.31 -35.23
N VAL A 34 -5.59 21.49 -34.22
CA VAL A 34 -5.20 20.43 -33.27
C VAL A 34 -6.37 19.96 -32.41
N ILE A 35 -7.29 20.85 -32.05
CA ILE A 35 -8.48 20.50 -31.28
C ILE A 35 -9.76 20.87 -32.03
N ARG A 36 -10.85 20.14 -31.76
CA ARG A 36 -12.17 20.40 -32.36
C ARG A 36 -12.65 21.84 -32.18
N ALA A 37 -12.27 22.48 -31.08
CA ALA A 37 -12.58 23.88 -30.81
C ALA A 37 -11.97 24.83 -31.84
N ASP A 38 -10.79 24.53 -32.37
CA ASP A 38 -10.11 25.36 -33.39
C ASP A 38 -10.86 25.31 -34.72
N ALA A 39 -11.33 24.13 -35.12
CA ALA A 39 -12.16 23.97 -36.31
C ALA A 39 -13.48 24.77 -36.20
N ILE A 40 -14.11 24.73 -35.03
CA ILE A 40 -15.33 25.50 -34.76
C ILE A 40 -15.04 27.00 -34.72
N ALA A 41 -13.92 27.42 -34.12
CA ALA A 41 -13.49 28.80 -34.08
C ALA A 41 -13.22 29.35 -35.49
N ALA A 42 -12.54 28.59 -36.35
CA ALA A 42 -12.28 28.97 -37.74
C ALA A 42 -13.59 29.19 -38.53
N LEU A 43 -14.59 28.32 -38.36
CA LEU A 43 -15.92 28.49 -38.96
C LEU A 43 -16.62 29.76 -38.45
N ARG A 44 -16.64 29.98 -37.13
CA ARG A 44 -17.26 31.19 -36.51
C ARG A 44 -16.59 32.49 -36.95
N GLN A 45 -15.27 32.46 -37.12
CA GLN A 45 -14.47 33.60 -37.58
C GLN A 45 -14.49 33.78 -39.10
N LYS A 46 -15.30 33.00 -39.84
CA LYS A 46 -15.41 33.05 -41.32
C LYS A 46 -14.07 32.81 -42.04
N ARG A 47 -13.21 31.98 -41.45
CA ARG A 47 -11.88 31.61 -41.97
C ARG A 47 -11.88 30.33 -42.82
N VAL A 48 -13.07 29.88 -43.21
CA VAL A 48 -13.27 28.66 -44.00
C VAL A 48 -14.03 29.04 -45.26
N ARG A 49 -13.52 28.59 -46.40
CA ARG A 49 -14.14 28.81 -47.71
C ARG A 49 -14.32 27.49 -48.43
N VAL A 50 -15.45 27.31 -49.11
CA VAL A 50 -15.70 26.21 -50.03
C VAL A 50 -15.81 26.82 -51.42
N ASN A 51 -14.96 26.35 -52.36
CA ASN A 51 -14.84 26.90 -53.71
C ASN A 51 -14.67 28.43 -53.74
N GLY A 52 -13.93 28.97 -52.76
CA GLY A 52 -13.66 30.41 -52.62
C GLY A 52 -14.72 31.24 -51.88
N SER A 53 -15.89 30.65 -51.57
CA SER A 53 -17.00 31.34 -50.89
C SER A 53 -17.14 30.90 -49.42
N ILE A 54 -17.57 31.81 -48.54
CA ILE A 54 -17.91 31.47 -47.15
C ILE A 54 -19.29 30.83 -47.15
N VAL A 55 -19.42 29.62 -46.61
CA VAL A 55 -20.68 28.87 -46.52
C VAL A 55 -21.03 28.56 -45.06
N LEU A 56 -22.28 28.14 -44.81
CA LEU A 56 -22.74 27.73 -43.48
C LEU A 56 -22.05 26.44 -43.02
N ASP A 57 -21.91 26.26 -41.70
CA ASP A 57 -21.31 25.06 -41.12
C ASP A 57 -22.11 23.77 -41.40
N SER A 58 -23.40 23.92 -41.70
CA SER A 58 -24.34 22.88 -42.12
C SER A 58 -24.25 22.51 -43.59
N TYR A 59 -23.47 23.22 -44.40
CA TYR A 59 -23.29 22.94 -45.83
C TYR A 59 -22.86 21.49 -46.03
N GLN A 60 -23.56 20.77 -46.92
CA GLN A 60 -23.18 19.41 -47.31
C GLN A 60 -22.22 19.50 -48.48
N LEU A 61 -21.04 18.90 -48.28
CA LEU A 61 -19.98 18.92 -49.27
C LEU A 61 -20.26 17.92 -50.39
N GLU A 62 -19.94 18.29 -51.62
CA GLU A 62 -20.00 17.42 -52.79
C GLU A 62 -18.60 16.96 -53.18
N GLU A 63 -18.51 15.84 -53.90
CA GLU A 63 -17.25 15.37 -54.45
C GLU A 63 -16.65 16.43 -55.39
N GLY A 64 -15.37 16.76 -55.20
CA GLY A 64 -14.67 17.81 -55.95
C GLY A 64 -14.67 19.18 -55.29
N ASP A 65 -15.47 19.40 -54.23
CA ASP A 65 -15.43 20.67 -53.48
C ASP A 65 -14.04 20.95 -52.92
N ARG A 66 -13.56 22.18 -53.12
CA ARG A 66 -12.29 22.66 -52.56
C ARG A 66 -12.53 23.41 -51.26
N VAL A 67 -12.14 22.81 -50.15
CA VAL A 67 -12.25 23.40 -48.81
C VAL A 67 -10.92 24.05 -48.47
N GLN A 68 -10.95 25.37 -48.26
CA GLN A 68 -9.82 26.19 -47.82
C GLN A 68 -10.04 26.64 -46.38
N VAL A 69 -9.03 26.45 -45.53
CA VAL A 69 -9.03 26.89 -44.13
C VAL A 69 -7.85 27.81 -43.90
N GLU A 70 -8.12 29.04 -43.46
CA GLU A 70 -7.12 29.97 -42.96
C GLU A 70 -6.72 29.57 -41.53
N VAL A 71 -5.46 29.20 -41.31
CA VAL A 71 -4.90 28.70 -40.05
C VAL A 71 -3.99 29.74 -39.41
N ASP A 72 -4.14 29.93 -38.11
CA ASP A 72 -3.35 30.85 -37.29
C ASP A 72 -2.43 29.97 -36.43
N ALA A 73 -1.14 29.95 -36.76
CA ALA A 73 -0.18 29.09 -36.08
C ALA A 73 -0.09 29.39 -34.57
N MET A 74 -0.19 30.66 -34.19
CA MET A 74 -0.15 31.06 -32.79
C MET A 74 -1.42 30.66 -32.05
N GLN A 75 -2.58 30.79 -32.69
CA GLN A 75 -3.83 30.27 -32.12
C GLN A 75 -3.76 28.76 -31.90
N VAL A 76 -3.27 28.00 -32.88
CA VAL A 76 -3.13 26.54 -32.78
C VAL A 76 -2.17 26.15 -31.65
N ILE A 77 -1.03 26.84 -31.52
CA ILE A 77 -0.09 26.62 -30.41
C ILE A 77 -0.78 26.90 -29.07
N ARG A 78 -1.45 28.05 -28.93
CA ARG A 78 -2.16 28.43 -27.70
C ARG A 78 -3.25 27.42 -27.35
N SER A 79 -4.04 26.97 -28.32
CA SER A 79 -5.09 25.96 -28.13
C SER A 79 -4.51 24.62 -27.70
N ARG A 80 -3.40 24.18 -28.32
CA ARG A 80 -2.70 22.96 -27.90
C ARG A 80 -2.12 23.10 -26.50
N LEU A 81 -1.45 24.21 -26.18
CA LEU A 81 -0.94 24.49 -24.84
C LEU A 81 -2.07 24.52 -23.81
N HIS A 82 -3.21 25.15 -24.11
CA HIS A 82 -4.37 25.14 -23.21
C HIS A 82 -4.94 23.74 -22.97
N SER A 83 -4.75 22.80 -23.91
CA SER A 83 -5.12 21.39 -23.70
C SER A 83 -4.10 20.60 -22.87
N LEU A 84 -2.89 21.13 -22.69
CA LEU A 84 -1.80 20.54 -21.92
C LEU A 84 -1.68 21.30 -20.59
N ASP A 85 -1.98 20.64 -19.48
CA ASP A 85 -1.78 21.21 -18.14
C ASP A 85 -0.28 21.15 -17.76
N VAL A 86 0.48 22.09 -18.33
CA VAL A 86 1.92 22.28 -18.16
C VAL A 86 2.26 23.75 -17.88
N GLU A 87 3.17 23.99 -16.95
CA GLU A 87 3.57 25.33 -16.53
C GLU A 87 5.10 25.46 -16.46
N VAL A 88 5.63 26.62 -16.90
CA VAL A 88 7.06 26.94 -16.72
C VAL A 88 7.30 27.34 -15.27
N ARG A 89 8.21 26.63 -14.59
CA ARG A 89 8.64 26.94 -13.22
C ARG A 89 9.98 27.63 -13.16
N TYR A 90 10.84 27.34 -14.14
CA TYR A 90 12.15 27.95 -14.23
C TYR A 90 12.65 27.94 -15.67
N THR A 91 13.45 28.95 -16.03
CA THR A 91 14.14 28.99 -17.32
C THR A 91 15.46 29.75 -17.19
N GLU A 92 16.54 29.21 -17.76
CA GLU A 92 17.84 29.87 -17.90
C GLU A 92 18.56 29.28 -19.11
N ASN A 93 19.41 30.04 -19.82
CA ASN A 93 20.39 29.55 -20.80
C ASN A 93 20.07 28.19 -21.52
N GLY A 94 18.94 28.10 -22.23
CA GLY A 94 18.56 26.89 -22.98
C GLY A 94 18.12 25.69 -22.11
N LEU A 95 17.74 25.94 -20.86
CA LEU A 95 17.19 25.01 -19.87
C LEU A 95 15.86 25.53 -19.36
N VAL A 96 14.90 24.62 -19.22
CA VAL A 96 13.57 24.90 -18.66
C VAL A 96 13.22 23.79 -17.68
N VAL A 97 12.59 24.16 -16.56
CA VAL A 97 11.89 23.22 -15.69
C VAL A 97 10.40 23.45 -15.85
N LEU A 98 9.69 22.41 -16.33
CA LEU A 98 8.23 22.41 -16.43
C LEU A 98 7.61 21.61 -15.29
N ALA A 99 6.50 22.08 -14.75
CA ALA A 99 5.57 21.24 -13.98
C ALA A 99 4.54 20.65 -14.94
N LYS A 100 4.37 19.32 -14.95
CA LYS A 100 3.32 18.65 -15.73
C LYS A 100 2.26 17.99 -14.86
N ALA A 101 1.01 18.02 -15.31
CA ALA A 101 -0.05 17.18 -14.77
C ALA A 101 0.08 15.71 -15.22
N PRO A 102 -0.62 14.78 -14.53
CA PRO A 102 -0.79 13.40 -15.01
C PRO A 102 -1.50 13.37 -16.38
N GLY A 103 -1.19 12.35 -17.18
CA GLY A 103 -1.78 12.12 -18.50
C GLY A 103 -0.97 12.71 -19.66
N ILE A 104 0.01 13.56 -19.39
CA ILE A 104 0.80 14.24 -20.42
C ILE A 104 2.01 13.39 -20.82
N SER A 105 2.16 13.15 -22.13
CA SER A 105 3.21 12.32 -22.69
C SER A 105 4.54 13.08 -22.77
N ARG A 106 5.66 12.35 -22.79
CA ARG A 106 7.00 12.96 -22.95
C ARG A 106 7.10 13.82 -24.23
N PRO A 107 6.69 13.34 -25.42
CA PRO A 107 6.69 14.17 -26.63
C PRO A 107 5.89 15.47 -26.51
N ASP A 108 4.77 15.46 -25.77
CA ASP A 108 3.97 16.66 -25.56
C ASP A 108 4.69 17.68 -24.66
N VAL A 109 5.40 17.24 -23.62
CA VAL A 109 6.20 18.13 -22.77
C VAL A 109 7.41 18.67 -23.51
N GLU A 110 8.10 17.82 -24.26
CA GLU A 110 9.25 18.18 -25.12
C GLU A 110 8.84 19.24 -26.15
N TRP A 111 7.65 19.13 -26.73
CA TRP A 111 7.07 20.15 -27.61
C TRP A 111 6.61 21.40 -26.85
N ALA A 112 6.03 21.26 -25.66
CA ALA A 112 5.45 22.37 -24.92
C ALA A 112 6.49 23.36 -24.39
N ALA A 113 7.69 22.92 -24.00
CA ALA A 113 8.74 23.81 -23.48
C ALA A 113 9.06 25.01 -24.40
N PRO A 114 9.50 24.80 -25.65
CA PRO A 114 9.74 25.91 -26.58
C PRO A 114 8.46 26.68 -26.93
N ALA A 115 7.30 26.01 -26.97
CA ALA A 115 6.03 26.65 -27.29
C ALA A 115 5.59 27.64 -26.18
N LEU A 116 5.75 27.28 -24.91
CA LEU A 116 5.46 28.15 -23.76
C LEU A 116 6.38 29.37 -23.74
N LEU A 117 7.68 29.17 -23.97
CA LEU A 117 8.65 30.25 -24.07
C LEU A 117 8.38 31.18 -25.25
N LEU A 118 7.89 30.65 -26.37
CA LEU A 118 7.51 31.46 -27.51
C LEU A 118 6.30 32.34 -27.17
N VAL A 119 5.25 31.75 -26.58
CA VAL A 119 4.01 32.46 -26.25
C VAL A 119 4.24 33.58 -25.21
N SER A 120 5.22 33.45 -24.33
CA SER A 120 5.54 34.46 -23.30
C SER A 120 6.32 35.67 -23.81
N GLN A 121 6.90 35.63 -25.02
CA GLN A 121 7.80 36.68 -25.51
C GLN A 121 7.09 37.90 -26.14
N GLU A 122 5.78 37.88 -26.37
CA GLU A 122 4.97 38.98 -26.95
C GLU A 122 5.62 39.79 -28.12
N THR A 123 6.42 39.14 -28.99
CA THR A 123 7.17 39.82 -30.06
C THR A 123 6.62 39.55 -31.48
N PRO A 124 6.84 40.45 -32.46
CA PRO A 124 6.44 40.23 -33.86
C PRO A 124 7.13 39.05 -34.57
N ALA A 125 8.31 38.61 -34.10
CA ALA A 125 9.07 37.49 -34.66
C ALA A 125 8.41 36.12 -34.43
N MET A 126 7.39 36.06 -33.55
CA MET A 126 6.75 34.84 -33.10
C MET A 126 6.17 33.98 -34.23
N GLU A 127 5.70 34.57 -35.33
CA GLU A 127 5.09 33.78 -36.42
C GLU A 127 6.09 32.88 -37.16
N THR A 128 7.32 33.36 -37.37
CA THR A 128 8.34 32.58 -38.08
C THR A 128 8.84 31.46 -37.17
N GLU A 129 9.01 31.75 -35.88
CA GLU A 129 9.43 30.79 -34.86
C GLU A 129 8.34 29.75 -34.55
N ALA A 130 7.07 30.17 -34.49
CA ALA A 130 5.91 29.28 -34.33
C ALA A 130 5.87 28.16 -35.38
N ARG A 131 6.37 28.45 -36.59
CA ARG A 131 6.42 27.49 -37.70
C ARG A 131 7.56 26.49 -37.59
N GLN A 132 8.53 26.74 -36.70
CA GLN A 132 9.76 25.95 -36.58
C GLN A 132 10.02 25.46 -35.15
N ILE A 133 8.98 25.33 -34.32
CA ILE A 133 9.11 24.80 -32.96
C ILE A 133 9.73 23.39 -33.03
N LYS A 134 10.98 23.29 -32.57
CA LYS A 134 11.69 22.03 -32.40
C LYS A 134 11.52 21.55 -30.96
N PRO A 135 11.08 20.31 -30.72
CA PRO A 135 10.99 19.78 -29.37
C PRO A 135 12.32 19.88 -28.63
N TRP A 136 12.26 20.27 -27.36
CA TRP A 136 13.40 20.21 -26.45
C TRP A 136 13.59 18.80 -25.92
N ILE A 137 14.72 18.53 -25.28
CA ILE A 137 15.09 17.20 -24.82
C ILE A 137 14.80 17.09 -23.32
N ALA A 138 13.88 16.20 -22.94
CA ALA A 138 13.67 15.89 -21.53
C ALA A 138 14.84 15.06 -20.97
N VAL A 139 15.41 15.50 -19.84
CA VAL A 139 16.60 14.86 -19.25
C VAL A 139 16.22 13.82 -18.20
N ASN A 140 15.30 14.15 -17.29
CA ASN A 140 14.74 13.18 -16.35
C ASN A 140 13.45 12.55 -16.89
N ASP A 141 13.25 11.28 -16.58
CA ASP A 141 12.06 10.54 -16.95
C ASP A 141 10.96 10.73 -15.91
N VAL A 142 9.77 11.06 -16.39
CA VAL A 142 8.55 11.13 -15.58
C VAL A 142 7.46 10.46 -16.38
N GLU A 143 6.97 9.33 -15.88
CA GLU A 143 5.91 8.57 -16.53
C GLU A 143 4.69 9.43 -16.82
N LYS A 144 3.97 9.07 -17.89
CA LYS A 144 2.74 9.75 -18.29
C LYS A 144 1.75 9.89 -17.13
N SER A 145 1.63 8.87 -16.29
CA SER A 145 0.70 8.82 -15.15
C SER A 145 1.12 9.66 -13.93
N ILE A 146 2.36 10.13 -13.88
CA ILE A 146 2.95 10.81 -12.71
C ILE A 146 2.90 12.33 -12.90
N ARG A 147 2.52 13.08 -11.85
CA ARG A 147 2.69 14.54 -11.81
C ARG A 147 4.14 14.85 -11.48
N GLY A 148 4.69 15.95 -11.97
CA GLY A 148 5.93 16.47 -11.39
C GLY A 148 6.75 17.34 -12.31
N LEU A 149 7.92 17.71 -11.78
CA LEU A 149 8.90 18.52 -12.47
C LEU A 149 9.66 17.69 -13.53
N ILE A 150 9.74 18.24 -14.74
CA ILE A 150 10.60 17.76 -15.83
C ILE A 150 11.59 18.85 -16.17
N LEU A 151 12.86 18.45 -16.25
CA LEU A 151 13.99 19.23 -16.73
C LEU A 151 14.16 19.02 -18.23
N LEU A 152 14.14 20.10 -19.01
CA LEU A 152 14.32 20.08 -20.45
C LEU A 152 15.45 21.01 -20.87
N VAL A 153 16.13 20.65 -21.97
CA VAL A 153 17.18 21.45 -22.58
C VAL A 153 17.02 21.53 -24.09
N ASP A 154 17.48 22.62 -24.69
CA ASP A 154 17.31 22.91 -26.12
C ASP A 154 18.27 22.14 -27.06
N THR A 155 19.36 21.57 -26.53
CA THR A 155 20.48 21.04 -27.32
C THR A 155 21.11 19.80 -26.69
N GLU A 156 21.67 18.93 -27.54
CA GLU A 156 22.34 17.70 -27.10
C GLU A 156 23.56 17.97 -26.21
N LYS A 157 24.33 19.03 -26.51
CA LYS A 157 25.48 19.43 -25.68
C LYS A 157 25.06 19.77 -24.25
N ARG A 158 23.95 20.48 -24.07
CA ARG A 158 23.40 20.79 -22.75
C ARG A 158 22.86 19.53 -22.08
N ARG A 159 22.18 18.65 -22.83
CA ARG A 159 21.72 17.35 -22.31
C ARG A 159 22.88 16.55 -21.72
N ASP A 160 23.97 16.41 -22.47
CA ASP A 160 25.14 15.64 -22.02
C ASP A 160 25.78 16.27 -20.77
N THR A 161 25.80 17.61 -20.68
CA THR A 161 26.27 18.33 -19.49
C THR A 161 25.40 18.03 -18.27
N VAL A 162 24.07 18.07 -18.41
CA VAL A 162 23.15 17.77 -17.32
C VAL A 162 23.21 16.29 -16.93
N LEU A 163 23.35 15.37 -17.89
CA LEU A 163 23.55 13.94 -17.62
C LEU A 163 24.82 13.69 -16.82
N GLN A 164 25.91 14.42 -17.09
CA GLN A 164 27.13 14.37 -16.27
C GLN A 164 26.86 14.85 -14.84
N TYR A 165 26.10 15.93 -14.65
CA TYR A 165 25.71 16.39 -13.31
C TYR A 165 24.82 15.37 -12.58
N ILE A 166 23.95 14.66 -13.29
CA ILE A 166 23.15 13.58 -12.69
C ILE A 166 24.08 12.46 -12.25
N ALA A 167 24.94 11.96 -13.15
CA ALA A 167 25.85 10.84 -12.88
C ALA A 167 26.82 11.10 -11.71
N SER A 168 27.29 12.34 -11.56
CA SER A 168 28.15 12.78 -10.44
C SER A 168 27.40 13.09 -9.15
N GLY A 169 26.07 12.96 -9.12
CA GLY A 169 25.23 13.22 -7.95
C GLY A 169 25.03 14.71 -7.64
N GLN A 170 25.36 15.61 -8.56
CA GLN A 170 25.20 17.06 -8.40
C GLN A 170 23.75 17.53 -8.62
N VAL A 171 22.94 16.72 -9.29
CA VAL A 171 21.48 16.89 -9.40
C VAL A 171 20.77 16.09 -8.31
N THR A 172 19.90 16.75 -7.55
CA THR A 172 19.02 16.11 -6.56
C THR A 172 17.57 16.26 -7.00
N PHE A 173 16.85 15.15 -7.05
CA PHE A 173 15.40 15.10 -7.28
C PHE A 173 14.70 14.88 -5.95
N GLY A 174 13.91 15.85 -5.50
CA GLY A 174 13.01 15.67 -4.37
C GLY A 174 11.68 15.10 -4.84
N ILE A 175 11.20 14.08 -4.15
CA ILE A 175 10.03 13.30 -4.51
C ILE A 175 9.12 13.18 -3.31
N CYS A 176 7.85 13.53 -3.47
CA CYS A 176 6.82 13.22 -2.49
C CYS A 176 6.11 11.93 -2.91
N ALA A 177 5.97 10.97 -1.99
CA ALA A 177 5.27 9.72 -2.24
C ALA A 177 4.39 9.32 -1.04
N LEU A 178 3.28 8.64 -1.33
CA LEU A 178 2.47 7.96 -0.32
C LEU A 178 2.72 6.45 -0.41
N CYS A 179 3.11 5.85 0.70
CA CYS A 179 3.53 4.46 0.79
C CYS A 179 2.64 3.66 1.75
N HIS A 180 2.53 2.36 1.52
CA HIS A 180 1.93 1.44 2.48
C HIS A 180 2.84 1.22 3.68
N GLY A 181 2.22 0.94 4.83
CA GLY A 181 2.92 0.62 6.07
C GLY A 181 3.27 1.86 6.90
N ASN A 182 3.84 1.60 8.08
CA ASN A 182 4.45 2.62 8.92
C ASN A 182 5.95 2.63 8.62
N VAL A 183 6.37 3.54 7.74
CA VAL A 183 7.76 3.61 7.27
C VAL A 183 8.68 3.90 8.45
N ASP A 184 9.62 2.99 8.67
CA ASP A 184 10.69 3.15 9.65
C ASP A 184 11.72 4.17 9.16
N GLN A 185 11.79 5.33 9.84
CA GLN A 185 12.73 6.40 9.52
C GLN A 185 14.20 5.95 9.56
N GLY A 186 14.56 4.96 10.38
CA GLY A 186 15.91 4.42 10.46
C GLY A 186 16.32 3.61 9.22
N LYS A 187 15.34 2.96 8.56
CA LYS A 187 15.58 2.16 7.35
C LYS A 187 15.66 2.99 6.07
N VAL A 188 15.01 4.15 6.07
CA VAL A 188 15.03 5.07 4.92
C VAL A 188 15.98 6.25 5.11
N GLY A 189 16.55 6.39 6.32
CA GLY A 189 17.36 7.52 6.75
C GLY A 189 18.86 7.28 6.63
N SER A 190 19.44 7.61 5.48
CA SER A 190 20.73 8.33 5.28
C SER A 190 21.23 8.07 3.86
N ALA A 191 21.62 9.15 3.17
CA ALA A 191 22.24 9.11 1.85
C ALA A 191 23.78 8.87 1.94
N SER A 192 24.24 8.17 2.99
CA SER A 192 25.66 7.96 3.26
C SER A 192 25.92 6.51 3.74
N ALA A 193 26.15 5.64 2.76
CA ALA A 193 26.94 4.41 2.83
C ALA A 193 26.82 3.57 4.12
N GLN A 194 25.89 2.61 4.10
CA GLN A 194 26.12 1.30 4.72
C GLN A 194 25.26 0.25 4.00
N SER A 195 25.95 -0.50 3.14
CA SER A 195 25.58 -1.78 2.54
C SER A 195 24.18 -2.33 2.87
N ILE A 196 23.24 -2.15 1.94
CA ILE A 196 22.23 -3.19 1.73
C ILE A 196 22.98 -4.32 1.01
N SER A 197 23.65 -5.18 1.80
CA SER A 197 24.21 -6.42 1.28
C SER A 197 23.06 -7.20 0.66
N THR A 198 23.22 -7.55 -0.61
CA THR A 198 22.37 -8.45 -1.37
C THR A 198 22.04 -9.71 -0.58
N ASN A 199 20.88 -9.75 0.07
CA ASN A 199 20.18 -11.01 0.30
C ASN A 199 19.54 -11.43 -1.03
N ALA A 200 20.40 -11.77 -1.98
CA ALA A 200 20.06 -12.53 -3.17
C ALA A 200 19.82 -13.98 -2.75
N ASN A 201 18.72 -14.21 -2.02
CA ASN A 201 18.13 -15.53 -1.85
C ASN A 201 16.66 -15.36 -1.47
N ARG A 202 15.86 -14.88 -2.42
CA ARG A 202 14.46 -15.28 -2.53
C ARG A 202 14.14 -15.64 -3.97
N VAL A 203 13.97 -16.94 -4.14
CA VAL A 203 13.35 -17.63 -5.26
C VAL A 203 12.12 -16.85 -5.74
N THR A 204 12.14 -16.36 -6.97
CA THR A 204 10.92 -16.18 -7.75
C THR A 204 10.50 -17.57 -8.25
N PRO A 205 9.30 -18.08 -7.93
CA PRO A 205 8.72 -19.12 -8.75
C PRO A 205 8.33 -18.44 -10.07
N ASN A 206 9.15 -18.68 -11.10
CA ASN A 206 9.04 -18.24 -12.50
C ASN A 206 9.66 -16.87 -12.86
N GLY A 207 10.83 -16.95 -13.53
CA GLY A 207 11.36 -15.91 -14.41
C GLY A 207 12.17 -14.82 -13.70
N ALA A 208 13.32 -14.45 -14.27
CA ALA A 208 13.93 -13.17 -13.97
C ALA A 208 12.93 -12.07 -14.32
N ASP A 209 12.62 -11.20 -13.36
CA ASP A 209 11.61 -10.17 -13.57
C ASP A 209 12.04 -9.28 -14.74
N ARG A 210 11.12 -8.97 -15.67
CA ARG A 210 11.41 -8.11 -16.85
C ARG A 210 12.06 -6.77 -16.49
N LEU A 211 11.92 -6.35 -15.23
CA LEU A 211 12.40 -5.10 -14.69
C LEU A 211 13.84 -5.15 -14.18
N ASP A 212 14.35 -6.30 -13.73
CA ASP A 212 15.78 -6.46 -13.42
C ASP A 212 16.61 -6.47 -14.71
N ILE A 213 16.08 -7.10 -15.75
CA ILE A 213 16.59 -7.00 -17.13
C ILE A 213 16.57 -5.53 -17.57
N TRP A 214 15.49 -4.80 -17.32
CA TRP A 214 15.41 -3.38 -17.67
C TRP A 214 16.38 -2.48 -16.89
N PHE A 215 16.65 -2.74 -15.60
CA PHE A 215 17.63 -1.98 -14.81
C PHE A 215 19.04 -2.14 -15.38
N ALA A 216 19.40 -3.37 -15.76
CA ALA A 216 20.62 -3.67 -16.47
C ALA A 216 20.66 -3.03 -17.87
N ASP A 217 19.59 -3.16 -18.65
CA ASP A 217 19.46 -2.61 -20.02
C ASP A 217 19.47 -1.06 -20.05
N ASN A 218 19.12 -0.41 -18.94
CA ASN A 218 19.12 1.06 -18.81
C ASN A 218 20.33 1.58 -18.01
N GLY A 219 21.30 0.73 -17.69
CA GLY A 219 22.59 1.12 -17.10
C GLY A 219 22.50 1.77 -15.72
N LEU A 220 21.45 1.48 -14.94
CA LEU A 220 21.36 1.95 -13.56
C LEU A 220 22.31 1.10 -12.69
N PRO A 221 23.26 1.72 -11.98
CA PRO A 221 24.28 0.95 -11.27
C PRO A 221 23.68 0.27 -10.03
N SER A 222 24.29 -0.83 -9.59
CA SER A 222 23.81 -1.60 -8.43
C SER A 222 23.87 -0.80 -7.11
N ASP A 223 24.70 0.23 -7.06
CA ASP A 223 24.85 1.17 -5.93
C ASP A 223 23.87 2.34 -5.97
N VAL A 224 22.91 2.38 -6.91
CA VAL A 224 22.00 3.53 -7.07
C VAL A 224 21.20 3.84 -5.80
N PHE A 225 20.94 2.84 -4.94
CA PHE A 225 20.26 3.05 -3.66
C PHE A 225 21.09 3.78 -2.62
N ASP A 226 22.43 3.76 -2.70
CA ASP A 226 23.29 4.55 -1.81
C ASP A 226 23.08 6.06 -2.01
N SER A 227 22.47 6.43 -3.14
CA SER A 227 22.13 7.80 -3.50
C SER A 227 20.66 8.16 -3.24
N VAL A 228 19.94 7.29 -2.53
CA VAL A 228 18.55 7.50 -2.08
C VAL A 228 18.53 7.76 -0.58
N GLY A 229 17.83 8.80 -0.17
CA GLY A 229 17.44 8.99 1.23
C GLY A 229 15.98 9.40 1.29
N ALA A 230 15.27 9.08 2.38
CA ALA A 230 13.92 9.59 2.57
C ALA A 230 13.64 10.00 4.02
N LYS A 231 12.71 10.94 4.14
CA LYS A 231 12.17 11.42 5.40
C LYS A 231 10.68 11.13 5.46
N VAL A 232 10.21 10.58 6.56
CA VAL A 232 8.79 10.41 6.86
C VAL A 232 8.23 11.77 7.26
N VAL A 233 7.25 12.25 6.49
CA VAL A 233 6.59 13.53 6.73
C VAL A 233 5.40 13.36 7.65
N SER A 234 4.59 12.33 7.42
CA SER A 234 3.44 12.01 8.26
C SER A 234 3.03 10.54 8.11
N VAL A 235 2.32 10.03 9.10
CA VAL A 235 1.73 8.68 9.08
C VAL A 235 0.24 8.82 9.35
N VAL A 236 -0.57 8.20 8.49
CA VAL A 236 -2.03 8.19 8.55
C VAL A 236 -2.50 6.77 8.79
N LYS A 237 -3.38 6.59 9.78
CA LYS A 237 -4.07 5.31 10.01
C LYS A 237 -5.12 5.09 8.91
N SER A 238 -5.08 3.92 8.28
CA SER A 238 -6.10 3.47 7.32
C SER A 238 -6.77 2.21 7.85
N SER A 239 -8.10 2.20 7.78
CA SER A 239 -8.88 1.03 8.16
C SER A 239 -8.65 -0.19 7.26
N SER A 240 -8.17 0.03 6.03
CA SER A 240 -8.03 -1.00 4.99
C SER A 240 -6.64 -1.62 4.92
N VAL A 241 -5.59 -0.85 5.22
CA VAL A 241 -4.18 -1.25 5.05
C VAL A 241 -3.31 -0.95 6.29
N GLY A 242 -3.94 -0.60 7.42
CA GLY A 242 -3.25 -0.31 8.67
C GLY A 242 -2.68 1.11 8.72
N ASN A 243 -1.57 1.35 8.04
CA ASN A 243 -0.90 2.66 8.00
C ASN A 243 -0.52 3.04 6.57
N LEU A 244 -0.54 4.34 6.30
CA LEU A 244 0.05 4.95 5.13
C LEU A 244 1.06 6.00 5.59
N SER A 245 2.27 5.96 5.05
CA SER A 245 3.30 6.97 5.33
C SER A 245 3.48 7.87 4.13
N MET A 246 3.34 9.17 4.34
CA MET A 246 3.79 10.16 3.37
C MET A 246 5.27 10.44 3.60
N ILE A 247 6.06 10.35 2.54
CA ILE A 247 7.50 10.53 2.59
C ILE A 247 7.96 11.62 1.63
N GLU A 248 9.10 12.20 1.95
CA GLU A 248 9.94 13.04 1.08
C GLU A 248 11.23 12.28 0.79
N GLY A 249 11.34 11.74 -0.41
CA GLY A 249 12.54 11.08 -0.92
C GLY A 249 13.46 12.07 -1.63
N LEU A 250 14.76 11.91 -1.46
CA LEU A 250 15.82 12.57 -2.20
C LEU A 250 16.54 11.50 -3.02
N VAL A 251 16.58 11.68 -4.33
CA VAL A 251 17.24 10.75 -5.26
C VAL A 251 18.30 11.50 -6.05
N ARG A 252 19.51 10.95 -6.09
CA ARG A 252 20.63 11.42 -6.92
C ARG A 252 21.03 10.31 -7.90
N ARG A 253 21.98 10.60 -8.80
CA ARG A 253 22.61 9.60 -9.71
C ARG A 253 21.66 8.80 -10.61
N ALA A 254 20.42 9.25 -10.79
CA ALA A 254 19.42 8.54 -11.59
C ALA A 254 18.64 9.49 -12.52
N VAL A 255 18.58 9.15 -13.80
CA VAL A 255 17.70 9.81 -14.78
C VAL A 255 16.23 9.42 -14.60
N LYS A 256 15.94 8.33 -13.88
CA LYS A 256 14.58 7.82 -13.61
C LYS A 256 14.30 7.79 -12.10
N PRO A 257 14.31 8.95 -11.43
CA PRO A 257 14.38 9.01 -9.97
C PRO A 257 13.09 8.48 -9.29
N SER A 258 11.93 8.61 -9.93
CA SER A 258 10.65 8.05 -9.44
C SER A 258 10.64 6.52 -9.36
N LEU A 259 11.25 5.84 -10.34
CA LEU A 259 11.33 4.39 -10.34
C LEU A 259 12.33 3.87 -9.31
N VAL A 260 13.49 4.54 -9.21
CA VAL A 260 14.50 4.21 -8.20
C VAL A 260 13.92 4.30 -6.80
N LEU A 261 13.23 5.39 -6.46
CA LEU A 261 12.60 5.53 -5.14
C LEU A 261 11.52 4.46 -4.89
N ARG A 262 10.67 4.16 -5.87
CA ARG A 262 9.65 3.12 -5.72
C ARG A 262 10.26 1.75 -5.46
N ARG A 263 11.29 1.38 -6.21
CA ARG A 263 11.98 0.10 -6.02
C ARG A 263 12.63 0.03 -4.65
N PHE A 264 13.35 1.08 -4.25
CA PHE A 264 13.96 1.18 -2.91
C PHE A 264 12.94 0.92 -1.80
N LEU A 265 11.79 1.59 -1.85
CA LEU A 265 10.75 1.44 -0.84
C LEU A 265 10.06 0.08 -0.90
N TYR A 266 9.86 -0.46 -2.10
CA TYR A 266 9.30 -1.80 -2.29
C TYR A 266 10.19 -2.88 -1.66
N GLU A 267 11.52 -2.80 -1.86
CA GLU A 267 12.49 -3.73 -1.27
C GLU A 267 12.53 -3.62 0.27
N LEU A 268 12.25 -2.44 0.83
CA LEU A 268 12.10 -2.24 2.27
C LEU A 268 10.73 -2.69 2.83
N GLY A 269 9.81 -3.15 1.97
CA GLY A 269 8.45 -3.58 2.37
C GLY A 269 7.43 -2.45 2.49
N TYR A 270 7.73 -1.25 1.96
CA TYR A 270 6.88 -0.06 2.00
C TYR A 270 6.47 0.40 0.60
N PRO A 271 5.79 -0.43 -0.21
CA PRO A 271 5.50 -0.11 -1.60
C PRO A 271 4.71 1.20 -1.74
N VAL A 272 5.00 1.98 -2.78
CA VAL A 272 4.25 3.21 -3.09
C VAL A 272 2.82 2.85 -3.50
N VAL A 273 1.84 3.65 -3.10
CA VAL A 273 0.44 3.44 -3.48
C VAL A 273 0.24 3.66 -4.98
N GLY A 274 -0.23 2.64 -5.70
CA GLY A 274 -0.49 2.70 -7.14
C GLY A 274 -0.53 1.32 -7.79
N THR A 275 -0.78 1.26 -9.10
CA THR A 275 -0.84 -0.03 -9.85
C THR A 275 0.29 -0.21 -10.84
N GLN A 276 1.34 0.62 -10.77
CA GLN A 276 2.51 0.50 -11.64
C GLN A 276 3.59 -0.35 -10.96
N ASN A 277 4.72 -0.54 -11.64
CA ASN A 277 5.85 -1.30 -11.12
C ASN A 277 6.30 -0.80 -9.73
N TYR A 278 6.67 -1.75 -8.86
CA TYR A 278 7.11 -1.50 -7.48
C TYR A 278 6.10 -0.67 -6.66
N SER A 279 4.81 -0.81 -6.97
CA SER A 279 3.70 -0.13 -6.30
C SER A 279 2.63 -1.14 -5.92
N GLN A 280 1.82 -0.81 -4.91
CA GLN A 280 0.71 -1.64 -4.45
C GLN A 280 -0.60 -0.84 -4.45
N PRO A 281 -1.72 -1.38 -4.97
CA PRO A 281 -2.99 -0.67 -4.98
C PRO A 281 -3.51 -0.42 -3.57
N LEU A 282 -4.22 0.69 -3.38
CA LEU A 282 -5.02 0.93 -2.18
C LEU A 282 -6.44 0.36 -2.40
N PRO A 283 -6.96 -0.50 -1.49
CA PRO A 283 -8.30 -1.06 -1.63
C PRO A 283 -9.37 0.02 -1.76
N ASN A 284 -10.37 -0.21 -2.61
CA ASN A 284 -11.48 0.72 -2.88
C ASN A 284 -11.06 2.10 -3.39
N HIS A 285 -9.80 2.28 -3.81
CA HIS A 285 -9.33 3.48 -4.47
C HIS A 285 -9.60 3.43 -5.96
N ARG A 286 -10.42 4.35 -6.48
CA ARG A 286 -10.78 4.38 -7.91
C ARG A 286 -9.61 4.75 -8.82
N ASP A 287 -8.72 5.61 -8.33
CA ASP A 287 -7.60 6.10 -9.12
C ASP A 287 -6.43 5.12 -9.04
N LYS A 288 -6.08 4.56 -10.19
CA LYS A 288 -5.00 3.55 -10.34
C LYS A 288 -3.62 4.18 -10.58
N GLY A 289 -3.54 5.50 -10.65
CA GLY A 289 -2.28 6.22 -10.79
C GLY A 289 -1.38 6.03 -9.58
N VAL A 290 -0.08 6.27 -9.78
CA VAL A 290 0.92 6.23 -8.70
C VAL A 290 0.78 7.51 -7.87
N LEU A 291 0.69 7.38 -6.55
CA LEU A 291 0.69 8.50 -5.61
C LEU A 291 2.14 8.91 -5.30
N LEU A 292 2.79 9.45 -6.32
CA LEU A 292 4.15 9.95 -6.29
C LEU A 292 4.27 11.16 -7.21
N SER A 293 5.09 12.14 -6.83
CA SER A 293 5.42 13.30 -7.66
C SER A 293 6.84 13.77 -7.43
N ILE A 294 7.54 14.14 -8.50
CA ILE A 294 8.80 14.89 -8.39
C ILE A 294 8.43 16.33 -8.05
N VAL A 295 8.76 16.77 -6.84
CA VAL A 295 8.37 18.06 -6.27
C VAL A 295 9.53 19.03 -6.16
N SER A 296 10.79 18.60 -6.27
CA SER A 296 11.90 19.53 -6.39
C SER A 296 13.01 19.03 -7.30
N ILE A 297 13.72 19.97 -7.92
CA ILE A 297 14.94 19.73 -8.67
C ILE A 297 15.97 20.75 -8.21
N GLU A 298 17.12 20.26 -7.75
CA GLU A 298 18.29 21.07 -7.43
C GLU A 298 19.48 20.66 -8.27
N MET A 299 20.14 21.61 -8.92
CA MET A 299 21.32 21.34 -9.76
C MET A 299 22.22 22.57 -9.90
N PRO A 300 23.47 22.42 -10.37
CA PRO A 300 24.29 23.56 -10.78
C PRO A 300 23.62 24.33 -11.93
N SER A 301 23.74 25.66 -11.94
CA SER A 301 23.26 26.48 -13.05
C SER A 301 24.10 26.24 -14.31
N LEU A 302 23.45 26.23 -15.48
CA LEU A 302 24.10 26.22 -16.79
C LEU A 302 24.58 27.61 -17.21
N ALA A 303 24.12 28.68 -16.57
CA ALA A 303 24.57 30.05 -16.82
C ALA A 303 25.83 30.38 -15.99
N ASP A 304 25.82 30.06 -14.70
CA ASP A 304 26.96 30.22 -13.80
C ASP A 304 27.17 28.97 -12.94
N LYS A 305 28.23 28.20 -13.24
CA LYS A 305 28.58 26.95 -12.56
C LYS A 305 28.87 27.11 -11.06
N ARG A 306 29.06 28.34 -10.55
CA ARG A 306 29.23 28.62 -9.12
C ARG A 306 27.92 28.69 -8.35
N THR A 307 26.80 28.82 -9.06
CA THR A 307 25.46 28.94 -8.48
C THR A 307 24.68 27.64 -8.64
N ARG A 308 23.65 27.46 -7.81
CA ARG A 308 22.70 26.34 -7.89
C ARG A 308 21.31 26.88 -8.18
N ILE A 309 20.59 26.17 -9.02
CA ILE A 309 19.15 26.37 -9.19
C ILE A 309 18.43 25.43 -8.23
N SER A 310 17.34 25.91 -7.64
CA SER A 310 16.44 25.12 -6.81
C SER A 310 15.01 25.47 -7.20
N VAL A 311 14.31 24.48 -7.75
CA VAL A 311 12.91 24.61 -8.18
C VAL A 311 12.10 23.66 -7.30
N SER A 312 11.01 24.15 -6.72
CA SER A 312 10.14 23.35 -5.87
C SER A 312 8.66 23.60 -6.14
N GLU A 313 7.87 22.53 -6.00
CA GLU A 313 6.41 22.51 -6.06
C GLU A 313 5.85 22.15 -4.69
N LYS A 314 4.61 22.56 -4.45
CA LYS A 314 3.85 22.08 -3.29
C LYS A 314 3.53 20.60 -3.45
N VAL A 315 3.35 19.92 -2.31
CA VAL A 315 2.85 18.55 -2.26
C VAL A 315 1.55 18.45 -3.08
N PRO A 316 1.43 17.45 -3.98
CA PRO A 316 0.25 17.32 -4.82
C PRO A 316 -1.04 17.22 -3.99
N PRO A 317 -2.09 18.01 -4.32
CA PRO A 317 -3.37 17.96 -3.61
C PRO A 317 -3.99 16.56 -3.56
N LYS A 318 -3.71 15.73 -4.58
CA LYS A 318 -4.18 14.34 -4.65
C LYS A 318 -3.62 13.47 -3.52
N ILE A 319 -2.34 13.63 -3.17
CA ILE A 319 -1.72 12.86 -2.07
C ILE A 319 -2.37 13.26 -0.74
N LEU A 320 -2.50 14.56 -0.50
CA LEU A 320 -3.14 15.11 0.70
C LEU A 320 -4.61 14.67 0.80
N ALA A 321 -5.36 14.71 -0.29
CA ALA A 321 -6.76 14.29 -0.32
C ALA A 321 -6.94 12.80 0.01
N VAL A 322 -6.00 11.94 -0.38
CA VAL A 322 -6.02 10.52 0.00
C VAL A 322 -5.71 10.37 1.49
N CYS A 323 -4.69 11.05 2.01
CA CYS A 323 -4.37 11.07 3.44
C CYS A 323 -5.58 11.52 4.28
N ASP A 324 -6.20 12.65 3.91
CA ASP A 324 -7.36 13.20 4.61
C ASP A 324 -8.55 12.25 4.58
N ARG A 325 -8.81 11.62 3.43
CA ARG A 325 -9.90 10.66 3.28
C ARG A 325 -9.69 9.43 4.16
N GLU A 326 -8.50 8.84 4.13
CA GLU A 326 -8.20 7.64 4.92
C GLU A 326 -8.27 7.93 6.42
N SER A 327 -7.73 9.09 6.85
CA SER A 327 -7.84 9.57 8.22
C SER A 327 -9.29 9.75 8.65
N LYS A 328 -10.10 10.42 7.83
CA LYS A 328 -11.54 10.63 8.11
C LYS A 328 -12.31 9.31 8.17
N PHE A 329 -12.08 8.38 7.25
CA PHE A 329 -12.74 7.08 7.30
C PHE A 329 -12.34 6.26 8.52
N TYR A 330 -11.07 6.34 8.92
CA TYR A 330 -10.61 5.73 10.15
C TYR A 330 -11.30 6.36 11.38
N GLN A 331 -11.31 7.69 11.48
CA GLN A 331 -11.98 8.42 12.57
C GLN A 331 -13.49 8.14 12.61
N GLN A 332 -14.19 8.21 11.48
CA GLN A 332 -15.62 7.89 11.40
C GLN A 332 -15.91 6.45 11.80
N ARG A 333 -15.04 5.49 11.46
CA ARG A 333 -15.16 4.11 11.94
C ARG A 333 -14.94 4.02 13.45
N GLN A 334 -13.99 4.76 14.01
CA GLN A 334 -13.78 4.83 15.46
C GLN A 334 -14.95 5.50 16.17
N GLU A 335 -15.45 6.62 15.67
CA GLU A 335 -16.60 7.35 16.22
C GLU A 335 -17.88 6.52 16.11
N LYS A 336 -18.11 5.85 14.99
CA LYS A 336 -19.22 4.89 14.85
C LYS A 336 -19.05 3.74 15.83
N ALA A 337 -17.87 3.14 15.94
CA ALA A 337 -17.62 2.10 16.93
C ALA A 337 -17.86 2.61 18.37
N ARG A 338 -17.51 3.87 18.66
CA ARG A 338 -17.72 4.53 19.96
C ARG A 338 -19.19 4.91 20.21
N ALA A 339 -19.94 5.30 19.19
CA ALA A 339 -21.36 5.60 19.28
C ALA A 339 -22.21 4.32 19.37
N ASP A 340 -21.86 3.30 18.58
CA ASP A 340 -22.38 1.94 18.71
C ASP A 340 -22.10 1.41 20.13
N PHE A 341 -20.94 1.74 20.71
CA PHE A 341 -20.59 1.43 22.10
C PHE A 341 -21.43 2.20 23.13
N ALA A 342 -21.65 3.51 22.96
CA ALA A 342 -22.47 4.31 23.87
C ALA A 342 -23.96 3.90 23.89
N ASN A 343 -24.45 3.29 22.80
CA ASN A 343 -25.81 2.75 22.71
C ASN A 343 -25.96 1.34 23.34
N ILE A 344 -24.88 0.71 23.80
CA ILE A 344 -24.89 -0.62 24.43
C ILE A 344 -25.14 -0.54 25.95
N ASP A 345 -25.01 0.64 26.57
CA ASP A 345 -25.29 0.86 28.01
C ASP A 345 -26.78 0.74 28.41
N HIS A 346 -27.67 0.35 27.47
CA HIS A 346 -29.09 0.08 27.73
C HIS A 346 -29.52 -1.39 27.59
N LEU A 347 -28.59 -2.33 27.51
CA LEU A 347 -28.91 -3.75 27.63
C LEU A 347 -28.49 -4.26 29.01
N GLU A 348 -29.44 -4.17 29.94
CA GLU A 348 -29.42 -4.94 31.19
C GLU A 348 -29.10 -6.41 30.88
N ASN A 349 -28.25 -6.99 31.74
CA ASN A 349 -27.94 -8.42 31.83
C ASN A 349 -29.06 -9.34 31.28
N PRO A 350 -28.87 -10.06 30.17
CA PRO A 350 -29.63 -11.26 29.94
C PRO A 350 -29.02 -12.35 30.81
N SER A 351 -29.72 -12.56 31.92
CA SER A 351 -29.63 -13.68 32.83
C SER A 351 -29.18 -15.00 32.21
N THR A 352 -28.31 -15.66 32.97
CA THR A 352 -28.16 -17.12 33.09
C THR A 352 -29.48 -17.85 32.84
N SER A 353 -29.63 -18.50 31.69
CA SER A 353 -30.35 -19.78 31.51
C SER A 353 -30.62 -20.01 30.02
N LEU A 354 -29.92 -20.98 29.42
CA LEU A 354 -30.45 -21.89 28.41
C LEU A 354 -29.51 -23.10 28.38
N ILE A 355 -29.64 -23.94 29.41
CA ILE A 355 -29.12 -25.31 29.39
C ILE A 355 -30.08 -26.08 28.47
N VAL A 356 -29.65 -26.37 27.25
CA VAL A 356 -30.25 -27.41 26.43
C VAL A 356 -29.40 -28.65 26.61
N GLN A 357 -29.87 -29.59 27.43
CA GLN A 357 -29.38 -30.96 27.38
C GLN A 357 -29.86 -31.59 26.06
N GLN A 358 -28.93 -31.97 25.20
CA GLN A 358 -29.18 -32.93 24.12
C GLN A 358 -28.26 -34.16 24.27
N PRO A 359 -28.80 -35.38 24.15
CA PRO A 359 -28.01 -36.61 24.22
C PRO A 359 -27.35 -36.94 22.87
N ASP A 360 -26.15 -37.53 22.93
CA ASP A 360 -25.43 -38.22 21.86
C ASP A 360 -25.27 -37.49 20.51
N ALA A 361 -24.87 -36.21 20.53
CA ALA A 361 -24.34 -35.55 19.34
C ALA A 361 -22.84 -35.84 19.16
N ASP A 362 -22.40 -36.00 17.90
CA ASP A 362 -20.97 -36.11 17.55
C ASP A 362 -20.21 -34.90 18.14
N PRO A 363 -19.24 -35.12 19.06
CA PRO A 363 -18.52 -34.04 19.74
C PRO A 363 -17.67 -33.18 18.79
N ASP A 364 -17.52 -33.58 17.53
CA ASP A 364 -16.81 -32.83 16.48
C ASP A 364 -17.77 -32.11 15.50
N SER A 365 -19.07 -32.05 15.83
CA SER A 365 -20.07 -31.28 15.05
C SER A 365 -19.89 -29.76 15.20
N THR A 366 -20.33 -29.01 14.18
CA THR A 366 -20.28 -27.53 14.14
C THR A 366 -20.94 -26.87 15.37
N ALA A 367 -22.00 -27.48 15.89
CA ALA A 367 -22.70 -27.03 17.09
C ALA A 367 -21.84 -27.13 18.36
N VAL A 368 -21.04 -28.19 18.49
CA VAL A 368 -20.14 -28.40 19.65
C VAL A 368 -18.89 -27.52 19.55
N LEU A 369 -18.42 -27.22 18.33
CA LEU A 369 -17.31 -26.29 18.08
C LEU A 369 -17.72 -24.81 18.17
N GLY A 370 -19.01 -24.50 18.33
CA GLY A 370 -19.52 -23.12 18.39
C GLY A 370 -19.29 -22.31 17.12
N ILE A 371 -19.32 -22.98 15.95
CA ILE A 371 -19.16 -22.38 14.62
C ILE A 371 -20.52 -22.31 13.94
N ASP A 372 -21.06 -21.10 13.81
CA ASP A 372 -22.22 -20.84 12.97
C ASP A 372 -21.78 -20.72 11.50
N LEU A 373 -22.48 -21.42 10.60
CA LEU A 373 -22.19 -21.40 9.16
C LEU A 373 -23.38 -20.83 8.38
N ILE A 374 -23.11 -19.95 7.41
CA ILE A 374 -24.06 -19.52 6.37
C ILE A 374 -23.43 -19.84 5.02
N GLU A 375 -24.15 -20.60 4.18
CA GLU A 375 -23.66 -21.05 2.85
C GLU A 375 -22.27 -21.73 2.91
N GLY A 376 -22.01 -22.46 4.00
CA GLY A 376 -20.73 -23.13 4.21
C GLY A 376 -19.58 -22.19 4.60
N ARG A 377 -19.84 -20.96 5.05
CA ARG A 377 -18.80 -20.04 5.55
C ARG A 377 -19.07 -19.65 7.01
N PRO A 378 -18.05 -19.57 7.88
CA PRO A 378 -18.23 -19.12 9.25
C PRO A 378 -18.81 -17.72 9.37
N VAL A 379 -19.91 -17.58 10.11
CA VAL A 379 -20.58 -16.29 10.38
C VAL A 379 -19.62 -15.31 11.03
N ALA A 380 -18.74 -15.77 11.91
CA ALA A 380 -17.72 -14.93 12.55
C ALA A 380 -16.78 -14.28 11.52
N TYR A 381 -16.39 -15.00 10.46
CA TYR A 381 -15.56 -14.43 9.39
C TYR A 381 -16.35 -13.58 8.40
N ILE A 382 -17.64 -13.86 8.20
CA ILE A 382 -18.53 -13.01 7.39
C ILE A 382 -18.74 -11.66 8.10
N SER A 383 -19.06 -11.70 9.38
CA SER A 383 -19.29 -10.52 10.22
C SER A 383 -18.00 -9.80 10.62
N GLY A 384 -16.88 -10.52 10.61
CA GLY A 384 -15.56 -10.03 11.02
C GLY A 384 -15.36 -9.94 12.54
N PHE A 385 -16.28 -10.49 13.34
CA PHE A 385 -16.22 -10.43 14.80
C PHE A 385 -16.73 -11.71 15.50
N LYS A 386 -16.25 -11.96 16.72
CA LYS A 386 -16.73 -13.01 17.64
C LYS A 386 -16.75 -12.48 19.08
N GLN A 387 -17.76 -12.82 19.86
CA GLN A 387 -17.78 -12.57 21.30
C GLN A 387 -17.06 -13.70 22.04
N PHE A 388 -16.22 -13.35 23.01
CA PHE A 388 -15.40 -14.27 23.80
C PHE A 388 -15.08 -13.65 25.16
N CYS A 389 -15.32 -14.37 26.25
CA CYS A 389 -15.20 -13.88 27.63
C CYS A 389 -15.99 -12.57 27.89
N GLY A 390 -17.13 -12.38 27.22
CA GLY A 390 -17.91 -11.13 27.28
C GLY A 390 -17.34 -9.98 26.44
N TYR A 391 -16.15 -10.11 25.85
CA TYR A 391 -15.52 -9.10 24.99
C TYR A 391 -15.73 -9.41 23.51
N LYS A 392 -15.72 -8.37 22.68
CA LYS A 392 -15.83 -8.50 21.22
C LYS A 392 -14.45 -8.52 20.57
N PHE A 393 -14.12 -9.58 19.84
CA PHE A 393 -12.87 -9.70 19.09
C PHE A 393 -13.12 -9.59 17.59
N HIS A 394 -12.29 -8.82 16.90
CA HIS A 394 -12.11 -8.89 15.46
C HIS A 394 -11.48 -10.23 15.08
N VAL A 395 -12.03 -10.90 14.07
CA VAL A 395 -11.52 -12.19 13.58
C VAL A 395 -11.44 -12.20 12.05
N THR A 396 -10.43 -12.87 11.53
CA THR A 396 -10.23 -13.13 10.09
C THR A 396 -9.87 -14.61 9.88
N PRO A 397 -9.93 -15.12 8.63
CA PRO A 397 -9.45 -16.47 8.30
C PRO A 397 -7.96 -16.73 8.61
N ASP A 398 -7.21 -15.73 9.05
CA ASP A 398 -5.81 -15.85 9.46
C ASP A 398 -5.65 -16.35 10.91
N THR A 399 -6.76 -16.48 11.66
CA THR A 399 -6.79 -16.89 13.08
C THR A 399 -7.90 -17.91 13.35
N LEU A 400 -7.74 -18.74 14.38
CA LEU A 400 -8.83 -19.57 14.91
C LEU A 400 -9.96 -18.69 15.47
N ILE A 401 -11.21 -19.04 15.18
CA ILE A 401 -12.36 -18.37 15.83
C ILE A 401 -12.36 -18.75 17.32
N PRO A 402 -12.34 -17.77 18.25
CA PRO A 402 -12.36 -18.06 19.68
C PRO A 402 -13.51 -18.97 20.08
N ARG A 403 -13.19 -20.03 20.83
CA ARG A 403 -14.13 -21.09 21.22
C ARG A 403 -14.62 -20.86 22.65
N PRO A 404 -15.91 -21.09 22.95
CA PRO A 404 -16.40 -21.03 24.33
C PRO A 404 -15.63 -21.96 25.30
N SER A 405 -15.15 -23.11 24.81
CA SER A 405 -14.31 -24.02 25.61
C SER A 405 -13.02 -23.37 26.11
N THR A 406 -12.44 -22.46 25.31
CA THR A 406 -11.20 -21.74 25.64
C THR A 406 -11.39 -20.73 26.77
N GLU A 407 -12.62 -20.30 27.05
CA GLU A 407 -12.91 -19.41 28.19
C GLU A 407 -12.49 -20.05 29.52
N THR A 408 -12.59 -21.37 29.63
CA THR A 408 -12.09 -22.15 30.79
C THR A 408 -10.63 -21.87 31.10
N LEU A 409 -9.78 -21.76 30.07
CA LEU A 409 -8.35 -21.47 30.25
C LEU A 409 -8.12 -20.02 30.68
N VAL A 410 -8.89 -19.08 30.12
CA VAL A 410 -8.82 -17.66 30.46
C VAL A 410 -9.23 -17.44 31.93
N HIS A 411 -10.33 -18.07 32.35
CA HIS A 411 -10.78 -18.01 33.75
C HIS A 411 -9.75 -18.60 34.70
N ALA A 412 -9.17 -19.75 34.36
CA ALA A 412 -8.16 -20.38 35.22
C ALA A 412 -6.89 -19.52 35.35
N ALA A 413 -6.46 -18.87 34.26
CA ALA A 413 -5.36 -17.90 34.30
C ALA A 413 -5.70 -16.67 35.16
N ALA A 414 -6.91 -16.12 35.01
CA ALA A 414 -7.37 -14.99 35.80
C ALA A 414 -7.46 -15.33 37.30
N ASP A 415 -8.01 -16.49 37.65
CA ASP A 415 -8.11 -16.96 39.04
C ASP A 415 -6.73 -17.15 39.66
N HIS A 416 -5.76 -17.69 38.90
CA HIS A 416 -4.39 -17.80 39.35
C HIS A 416 -3.77 -16.42 39.66
N LEU A 417 -3.91 -15.47 38.73
CA LEU A 417 -3.35 -14.12 38.89
C LEU A 417 -4.03 -13.34 40.02
N ASN A 418 -5.35 -13.48 40.18
CA ASN A 418 -6.10 -12.88 41.28
C ASN A 418 -5.72 -13.48 42.64
N GLY A 419 -5.37 -14.78 42.68
CA GLY A 419 -4.83 -15.44 43.86
C GLY A 419 -3.46 -14.90 44.30
N ILE A 420 -2.68 -14.34 43.37
CA ILE A 420 -1.43 -13.63 43.67
C ILE A 420 -1.72 -12.20 44.14
N ASN A 421 -2.60 -11.49 43.42
CA ASN A 421 -2.99 -10.12 43.76
C ASN A 421 -4.43 -9.83 43.29
N ALA A 422 -5.32 -9.55 44.24
CA ALA A 422 -6.75 -9.31 44.00
C ALA A 422 -7.07 -8.05 43.16
N GLN A 423 -6.10 -7.15 42.93
CA GLN A 423 -6.22 -5.98 42.05
C GLN A 423 -5.23 -6.04 40.88
N CYS A 424 -5.04 -7.22 40.28
CA CYS A 424 -4.02 -7.39 39.24
C CYS A 424 -4.27 -6.50 38.00
N ASN A 425 -3.34 -5.59 37.72
CA ASN A 425 -3.24 -4.93 36.42
C ASN A 425 -2.23 -5.69 35.56
N ALA A 426 -2.59 -6.91 35.17
CA ALA A 426 -1.66 -7.82 34.49
C ALA A 426 -1.21 -7.28 33.12
N CYS A 427 0.09 -7.40 32.87
CA CYS A 427 0.70 -7.22 31.56
C CYS A 427 1.00 -8.59 30.93
N GLY A 428 0.96 -8.67 29.60
CA GLY A 428 1.17 -9.93 28.88
C GLY A 428 1.89 -9.78 27.54
N ILE A 429 2.49 -10.89 27.12
CA ILE A 429 3.10 -11.05 25.80
C ILE A 429 2.36 -12.16 25.08
N GLY A 430 1.82 -11.87 23.90
CA GLY A 430 1.32 -12.87 22.97
C GLY A 430 2.41 -13.27 21.99
N VAL A 431 2.62 -14.57 21.80
CA VAL A 431 3.53 -15.09 20.77
C VAL A 431 2.75 -15.88 19.74
N ASP A 432 3.07 -15.68 18.46
CA ASP A 432 2.50 -16.45 17.36
C ASP A 432 3.53 -16.58 16.22
N ILE A 433 3.53 -17.71 15.52
CA ILE A 433 4.40 -17.95 14.37
C ILE A 433 3.88 -17.24 13.10
N SER A 434 2.59 -16.91 13.06
CA SER A 434 1.89 -16.28 11.94
C SER A 434 1.85 -14.76 12.09
N SER A 435 2.52 -14.04 11.17
CA SER A 435 2.45 -12.57 11.14
C SER A 435 1.03 -12.06 10.95
N SER A 436 0.21 -12.74 10.16
CA SER A 436 -1.18 -12.34 9.93
C SER A 436 -2.05 -12.52 11.18
N ALA A 437 -1.78 -13.56 11.99
CA ALA A 437 -2.45 -13.73 13.28
C ALA A 437 -2.04 -12.63 14.28
N LEU A 438 -0.77 -12.23 14.28
CA LEU A 438 -0.27 -11.11 15.09
C LEU A 438 -0.93 -9.79 14.70
N ASP A 439 -1.16 -9.53 13.40
CA ASP A 439 -1.87 -8.32 12.96
C ASP A 439 -3.31 -8.27 13.51
N VAL A 440 -4.00 -9.42 13.55
CA VAL A 440 -5.33 -9.54 14.16
C VAL A 440 -5.27 -9.32 15.67
N ALA A 441 -4.27 -9.87 16.36
CA ALA A 441 -4.06 -9.70 17.80
C ALA A 441 -3.76 -8.23 18.17
N ILE A 442 -2.89 -7.56 17.42
CA ILE A 442 -2.59 -6.12 17.57
C ILE A 442 -3.85 -5.29 17.38
N ARG A 443 -4.67 -5.61 16.38
CA ARG A 443 -5.92 -4.89 16.13
C ARG A 443 -6.95 -5.08 17.25
N ASN A 444 -7.00 -6.26 17.85
CA ASN A 444 -7.82 -6.51 19.04
C ASN A 444 -7.29 -5.78 20.27
N CYS A 445 -5.98 -5.71 20.45
CA CYS A 445 -5.35 -4.91 21.49
C CYS A 445 -5.68 -3.42 21.35
N GLU A 446 -5.66 -2.90 20.12
CA GLU A 446 -6.11 -1.54 19.83
C GLU A 446 -7.60 -1.34 20.10
N LEU A 447 -8.45 -2.30 19.69
CA LEU A 447 -9.89 -2.28 19.90
C LEU A 447 -10.26 -2.17 21.38
N HIS A 448 -9.50 -2.84 22.26
CA HIS A 448 -9.74 -2.87 23.70
C HIS A 448 -8.86 -1.91 24.50
N SER A 449 -8.09 -1.03 23.84
CA SER A 449 -7.20 -0.06 24.48
C SER A 449 -6.17 -0.69 25.45
N LEU A 450 -5.60 -1.84 25.07
CA LEU A 450 -4.67 -2.62 25.90
C LEU A 450 -3.19 -2.41 25.53
N GLN A 451 -2.86 -1.43 24.68
CA GLN A 451 -1.50 -1.27 24.12
C GLN A 451 -0.42 -1.02 25.18
N ASN A 452 -0.81 -0.49 26.35
CA ASN A 452 0.11 -0.23 27.46
C ASN A 452 0.39 -1.47 28.33
N ARG A 453 -0.29 -2.60 28.07
CA ARG A 453 -0.25 -3.80 28.91
C ARG A 453 -0.23 -5.11 28.12
N ALA A 454 -0.28 -5.07 26.79
CA ALA A 454 -0.15 -6.24 25.94
C ALA A 454 0.79 -5.94 24.77
N MET A 455 1.75 -6.83 24.55
CA MET A 455 2.65 -6.81 23.40
C MET A 455 2.59 -8.14 22.65
N PHE A 456 2.97 -8.12 21.37
CA PHE A 456 2.87 -9.29 20.50
C PHE A 456 4.17 -9.48 19.72
N LEU A 457 4.71 -10.70 19.76
CA LEU A 457 6.00 -11.05 19.17
C LEU A 457 5.87 -12.25 18.26
N LYS A 458 6.62 -12.22 17.14
CA LYS A 458 6.70 -13.36 16.25
C LYS A 458 7.74 -14.36 16.76
N SER A 459 7.25 -15.48 17.28
CA SER A 459 8.11 -16.55 17.81
C SER A 459 7.43 -17.91 17.62
N SER A 460 8.17 -19.00 17.86
CA SER A 460 7.65 -20.37 17.76
C SER A 460 7.64 -21.07 19.12
N PHE A 461 6.93 -22.19 19.21
CA PHE A 461 6.88 -22.98 20.45
C PHE A 461 8.24 -23.54 20.88
N GLU A 462 9.14 -23.80 19.94
CA GLU A 462 10.50 -24.28 20.24
C GLU A 462 11.39 -23.17 20.80
N ALA A 463 11.17 -21.92 20.38
CA ALA A 463 12.11 -20.83 20.58
C ALA A 463 11.66 -19.78 21.61
N PHE A 464 10.36 -19.66 21.91
CA PHE A 464 9.83 -18.55 22.72
C PHE A 464 10.47 -18.41 24.11
N ALA A 465 10.83 -19.54 24.75
CA ALA A 465 11.49 -19.53 26.06
C ALA A 465 12.95 -19.06 26.01
N SER A 466 13.54 -18.95 24.82
CA SER A 466 14.90 -18.46 24.58
C SER A 466 14.94 -17.13 23.83
N ASP A 467 13.77 -16.59 23.47
CA ASP A 467 13.65 -15.35 22.72
C ASP A 467 14.03 -14.16 23.62
N PRO A 468 15.09 -13.39 23.29
CA PRO A 468 15.57 -12.32 24.16
C PRO A 468 14.50 -11.28 24.51
N LEU A 469 13.58 -10.99 23.58
CA LEU A 469 12.53 -10.01 23.80
C LEU A 469 11.43 -10.55 24.73
N VAL A 470 11.14 -11.86 24.68
CA VAL A 470 10.23 -12.50 25.64
C VAL A 470 10.87 -12.50 27.03
N LEU A 471 12.17 -12.77 27.11
CA LEU A 471 12.90 -12.87 28.37
C LEU A 471 13.11 -11.54 29.08
N GLU A 472 13.20 -10.42 28.34
CA GLU A 472 13.27 -9.07 28.92
C GLU A 472 12.05 -8.72 29.80
N HIS A 473 10.91 -9.36 29.53
CA HIS A 473 9.64 -9.09 30.19
C HIS A 473 9.18 -10.22 31.11
N GLY A 474 9.95 -11.30 31.20
CA GLY A 474 9.79 -12.33 32.22
C GLY A 474 10.51 -11.97 33.53
N PRO A 475 10.49 -12.87 34.53
CA PRO A 475 9.78 -14.14 34.56
C PRO A 475 8.26 -13.97 34.75
N PHE A 476 7.49 -14.85 34.11
CA PHE A 476 6.03 -14.82 34.09
C PHE A 476 5.41 -15.56 35.29
N ASP A 477 4.30 -15.04 35.80
CA ASP A 477 3.48 -15.71 36.82
C ASP A 477 2.66 -16.87 36.20
N PHE A 478 2.17 -16.68 34.97
CA PHE A 478 1.34 -17.66 34.28
C PHE A 478 1.59 -17.63 32.77
N ILE A 479 1.66 -18.80 32.13
CA ILE A 479 1.65 -18.97 30.68
C ILE A 479 0.35 -19.69 30.30
N ALA A 480 -0.44 -19.11 29.39
CA ALA A 480 -1.65 -19.73 28.87
C ALA A 480 -1.47 -20.09 27.39
N CYS A 481 -1.83 -21.31 27.00
CA CYS A 481 -1.72 -21.73 25.61
C CYS A 481 -2.91 -22.59 25.17
N ASN A 482 -3.52 -22.21 24.03
CA ASN A 482 -4.40 -23.08 23.26
C ASN A 482 -3.66 -23.50 21.98
N PRO A 483 -2.84 -24.58 22.02
CA PRO A 483 -2.05 -25.01 20.88
C PRO A 483 -2.91 -25.77 19.85
N PRO A 484 -2.46 -25.91 18.60
CA PRO A 484 -3.06 -26.87 17.67
C PRO A 484 -2.93 -28.29 18.23
N TYR A 485 -4.01 -29.07 18.15
CA TYR A 485 -4.08 -30.43 18.72
C TYR A 485 -4.82 -31.45 17.85
N ILE A 486 -5.27 -31.06 16.65
CA ILE A 486 -5.95 -31.97 15.72
C ILE A 486 -4.88 -32.70 14.90
N SER A 487 -4.87 -34.03 14.94
CA SER A 487 -3.98 -34.81 14.04
C SER A 487 -4.42 -34.73 12.58
N ASP A 488 -3.49 -34.90 11.63
CA ASP A 488 -3.80 -34.95 10.19
C ASP A 488 -4.92 -35.97 9.83
N LYS A 489 -4.92 -37.12 10.52
CA LYS A 489 -5.93 -38.17 10.35
C LYS A 489 -7.32 -37.71 10.80
N LYS A 490 -7.40 -36.87 11.82
CA LYS A 490 -8.65 -36.29 12.30
C LYS A 490 -9.07 -35.10 11.42
N ALA A 491 -8.13 -34.25 11.03
CA ALA A 491 -8.38 -33.10 10.17
C ALA A 491 -8.94 -33.51 8.79
N SER A 492 -8.40 -34.56 8.18
CA SER A 492 -8.91 -35.11 6.91
C SER A 492 -10.37 -35.58 6.99
N ARG A 493 -10.82 -36.07 8.16
CA ARG A 493 -12.22 -36.47 8.39
C ARG A 493 -13.15 -35.28 8.65
N MET A 494 -12.61 -34.20 9.19
CA MET A 494 -13.36 -32.99 9.58
C MET A 494 -13.29 -31.87 8.54
N ARG A 495 -12.75 -32.13 7.34
CA ARG A 495 -12.44 -31.10 6.32
C ARG A 495 -13.62 -30.20 5.95
N ALA A 496 -14.84 -30.73 5.98
CA ALA A 496 -16.06 -29.96 5.72
C ALA A 496 -16.43 -28.96 6.83
N THR A 497 -15.99 -29.21 8.07
CA THR A 497 -16.30 -28.42 9.27
C THR A 497 -15.23 -27.37 9.57
N ILE A 498 -13.95 -27.74 9.40
CA ILE A 498 -12.81 -26.91 9.81
C ILE A 498 -12.02 -26.31 8.64
N GLY A 499 -12.41 -26.59 7.39
CA GLY A 499 -11.69 -26.17 6.18
C GLY A 499 -11.65 -24.67 5.92
N HIS A 500 -12.31 -23.86 6.75
CA HIS A 500 -12.37 -22.40 6.65
C HIS A 500 -11.42 -21.69 7.61
N GLU A 501 -10.84 -22.42 8.56
CA GLU A 501 -9.90 -21.90 9.54
C GLU A 501 -8.46 -22.31 9.15
N PRO A 502 -7.44 -21.57 9.61
CA PRO A 502 -6.07 -21.83 9.18
C PRO A 502 -5.59 -23.17 9.75
N SER A 503 -5.11 -24.06 8.86
CA SER A 503 -4.58 -25.38 9.25
C SER A 503 -3.49 -25.28 10.32
N LEU A 504 -2.69 -24.21 10.30
CA LEU A 504 -1.62 -23.97 11.27
C LEU A 504 -2.11 -23.81 12.71
N ALA A 505 -3.34 -23.31 12.91
CA ALA A 505 -3.94 -23.13 14.24
C ALA A 505 -4.73 -24.36 14.72
N LEU A 506 -4.94 -25.34 13.84
CA LEU A 506 -5.76 -26.53 14.12
C LEU A 506 -4.92 -27.79 14.19
N ILE A 507 -4.03 -27.97 13.22
CA ILE A 507 -3.37 -29.24 12.93
C ILE A 507 -2.00 -29.29 13.59
N ALA A 508 -1.74 -30.37 14.31
CA ALA A 508 -0.44 -30.67 14.88
C ALA A 508 0.02 -32.08 14.51
N GLU A 509 1.32 -32.21 14.28
CA GLU A 509 1.99 -33.48 14.06
C GLU A 509 2.03 -34.34 15.35
N ASP A 510 2.70 -35.48 15.29
CA ASP A 510 2.79 -36.47 16.38
C ASP A 510 1.42 -36.82 16.98
N GLY A 511 0.43 -37.05 16.11
CA GLY A 511 -0.92 -37.38 16.55
C GLY A 511 -1.63 -36.25 17.31
N GLY A 512 -1.21 -35.00 17.11
CA GLY A 512 -1.74 -33.81 17.80
C GLY A 512 -0.87 -33.33 18.97
N TYR A 513 0.23 -34.02 19.30
CA TYR A 513 1.03 -33.74 20.49
C TYR A 513 2.26 -32.87 20.24
N GLN A 514 2.63 -32.58 18.98
CA GLN A 514 3.88 -31.91 18.64
C GLN A 514 4.07 -30.57 19.38
N ALA A 515 3.06 -29.68 19.32
CA ALA A 515 3.12 -28.38 19.98
C ALA A 515 3.37 -28.50 21.50
N TYR A 516 2.75 -29.46 22.19
CA TYR A 516 2.97 -29.67 23.63
C TYR A 516 4.41 -30.08 23.92
N ARG A 517 5.04 -30.89 23.06
CA ARG A 517 6.44 -31.29 23.21
C ARG A 517 7.38 -30.13 22.99
N ASP A 518 7.13 -29.32 21.96
CA ASP A 518 7.97 -28.17 21.64
C ASP A 518 7.93 -27.15 22.78
N ILE A 519 6.73 -26.87 23.31
CA ILE A 519 6.55 -26.00 24.46
C ILE A 519 7.26 -26.56 25.70
N CYS A 520 7.06 -27.85 26.01
CA CYS A 520 7.71 -28.49 27.16
C CYS A 520 9.24 -28.41 27.05
N LYS A 521 9.79 -28.73 25.88
CA LYS A 521 11.24 -28.69 25.63
C LYS A 521 11.79 -27.27 25.73
N SER A 522 11.08 -26.29 25.18
CA SER A 522 11.49 -24.88 25.26
C SER A 522 11.53 -24.40 26.72
N LEU A 523 10.48 -24.72 27.50
CA LEU A 523 10.40 -24.37 28.92
C LEU A 523 11.46 -25.07 29.76
N GLU A 524 11.67 -26.39 29.56
CA GLU A 524 12.70 -27.14 30.30
C GLU A 524 14.11 -26.62 29.99
N ALA A 525 14.35 -26.10 28.78
CA ALA A 525 15.60 -25.45 28.44
C ALA A 525 15.81 -24.10 29.16
N ASN A 526 14.73 -23.44 29.62
CA ASN A 526 14.81 -22.18 30.34
C ASN A 526 13.69 -22.01 31.38
N LEU A 527 13.73 -22.83 32.45
CA LEU A 527 12.73 -22.78 33.52
C LEU A 527 12.66 -21.41 34.21
N ALA A 528 13.75 -20.64 34.19
CA ALA A 528 13.83 -19.31 34.78
C ALA A 528 12.88 -18.29 34.11
N MET A 529 12.28 -18.61 32.96
CA MET A 529 11.26 -17.74 32.36
C MET A 529 9.94 -17.73 33.13
N LEU A 530 9.67 -18.73 33.97
CA LEU A 530 8.53 -18.75 34.88
C LEU A 530 9.00 -18.41 36.29
N ARG A 531 8.22 -17.66 37.05
CA ARG A 531 8.52 -17.40 38.47
C ARG A 531 8.48 -18.70 39.28
N ASP A 532 9.07 -18.68 40.46
CA ASP A 532 8.90 -19.76 41.41
C ASP A 532 7.42 -19.84 41.81
N GLY A 533 6.83 -21.02 41.62
CA GLY A 533 5.37 -21.20 41.75
C GLY A 533 4.55 -20.80 40.51
N GLY A 534 5.20 -20.24 39.48
CA GLY A 534 4.59 -19.91 38.20
C GLY A 534 4.05 -21.15 37.50
N CYS A 535 2.97 -20.96 36.75
CA CYS A 535 2.22 -22.06 36.15
C CYS A 535 2.13 -21.93 34.62
N ILE A 536 1.89 -23.05 33.96
CA ILE A 536 1.46 -23.11 32.57
C ILE A 536 0.15 -23.86 32.46
N GLY A 537 -0.83 -23.26 31.80
CA GLY A 537 -2.14 -23.84 31.51
C GLY A 537 -2.29 -24.12 30.01
N PHE A 538 -2.77 -25.31 29.69
CA PHE A 538 -3.08 -25.72 28.32
C PHE A 538 -4.55 -25.98 28.11
N GLU A 539 -5.13 -25.47 27.02
CA GLU A 539 -6.30 -26.12 26.43
C GLU A 539 -5.87 -27.44 25.78
N ILE A 540 -6.66 -28.50 25.97
CA ILE A 540 -6.42 -29.82 25.39
C ILE A 540 -7.61 -30.35 24.61
N GLY A 541 -7.32 -31.18 23.60
CA GLY A 541 -8.34 -31.97 22.92
C GLY A 541 -8.94 -33.05 23.82
N LYS A 542 -10.15 -33.50 23.46
CA LYS A 542 -10.81 -34.64 24.12
C LYS A 542 -9.87 -35.86 24.10
N ASP A 543 -9.74 -36.52 25.23
CA ASP A 543 -8.90 -37.72 25.44
C ASP A 543 -7.36 -37.50 25.40
N MET A 544 -6.88 -36.25 25.31
CA MET A 544 -5.44 -35.97 25.23
C MET A 544 -4.73 -35.86 26.58
N ALA A 545 -5.49 -35.77 27.68
CA ALA A 545 -4.97 -35.54 29.03
C ALA A 545 -3.84 -36.50 29.43
N LYS A 546 -4.00 -37.80 29.14
CA LYS A 546 -2.98 -38.82 29.47
C LYS A 546 -1.67 -38.60 28.71
N GLY A 547 -1.74 -38.15 27.45
CA GLY A 547 -0.57 -37.85 26.63
C GLY A 547 0.14 -36.59 27.11
N VAL A 548 -0.60 -35.52 27.37
CA VAL A 548 -0.06 -34.24 27.86
C VAL A 548 0.61 -34.41 29.22
N ARG A 549 -0.01 -35.14 30.16
CA ARG A 549 0.61 -35.50 31.46
C ARG A 549 1.95 -36.23 31.31
N ARG A 550 2.07 -37.09 30.29
CA ARG A 550 3.32 -37.80 30.04
C ARG A 550 4.41 -36.87 29.51
N ILE A 551 4.04 -35.90 28.67
CA ILE A 551 4.97 -34.90 28.12
C ILE A 551 5.51 -34.02 29.26
N PHE A 552 4.62 -33.53 30.12
CA PHE A 552 4.96 -32.69 31.27
C PHE A 552 5.26 -33.52 32.54
N GLY A 553 5.81 -34.73 32.40
CA GLY A 553 6.00 -35.67 33.52
C GLY A 553 6.95 -35.18 34.62
N ASN A 554 7.82 -34.22 34.31
CA ASN A 554 8.72 -33.56 35.27
C ASN A 554 8.06 -32.39 36.01
N TRP A 555 6.86 -31.97 35.59
CA TRP A 555 6.12 -30.84 36.15
C TRP A 555 5.02 -31.35 37.07
N GLN A 556 4.69 -30.56 38.10
CA GLN A 556 3.60 -30.91 39.01
C GLN A 556 2.26 -30.48 38.40
N GLU A 557 1.33 -31.42 38.21
CA GLU A 557 -0.06 -31.09 37.85
C GLU A 557 -0.73 -30.41 39.05
N LYS A 558 -1.15 -29.16 38.86
CA LYS A 558 -1.79 -28.32 39.87
C LYS A 558 -3.31 -28.40 39.81
N ASP A 559 -3.86 -28.43 38.60
CA ASP A 559 -5.31 -28.47 38.40
C ASP A 559 -5.69 -29.05 37.02
N ALA A 560 -6.92 -29.52 36.90
CA ALA A 560 -7.50 -30.11 35.70
C ALA A 560 -9.00 -29.76 35.60
N LEU A 561 -9.34 -28.82 34.72
CA LEU A 561 -10.65 -28.19 34.68
C LEU A 561 -11.48 -28.68 33.49
N LYS A 562 -12.77 -28.86 33.75
CA LYS A 562 -13.77 -29.19 32.73
C LYS A 562 -14.37 -27.93 32.12
N ASP A 563 -14.67 -27.97 30.84
CA ASP A 563 -15.46 -26.93 30.18
C ASP A 563 -16.95 -26.99 30.58
N SER A 564 -17.74 -26.03 30.09
CA SER A 564 -19.18 -25.93 30.35
C SER A 564 -19.99 -27.15 29.87
N HIS A 565 -19.41 -28.01 29.03
CA HIS A 565 -20.01 -29.26 28.55
C HIS A 565 -19.53 -30.49 29.33
N GLY A 566 -18.70 -30.30 30.37
CA GLY A 566 -18.22 -31.35 31.25
C GLY A 566 -17.02 -32.13 30.71
N PHE A 567 -16.42 -31.71 29.58
CA PHE A 567 -15.20 -32.34 29.06
C PHE A 567 -13.98 -31.76 29.72
N LEU A 568 -13.02 -32.62 30.08
CA LEU A 568 -11.72 -32.15 30.58
C LEU A 568 -11.04 -31.35 29.47
N ARG A 569 -10.84 -30.06 29.71
CA ARG A 569 -10.43 -29.10 28.69
C ARG A 569 -9.14 -28.39 29.03
N VAL A 570 -8.86 -28.16 30.30
CA VAL A 570 -7.66 -27.46 30.74
C VAL A 570 -6.86 -28.32 31.71
N ILE A 571 -5.53 -28.32 31.54
CA ILE A 571 -4.60 -28.87 32.54
C ILE A 571 -3.58 -27.78 32.87
N ILE A 572 -3.32 -27.60 34.17
CA ILE A 572 -2.36 -26.63 34.69
C ILE A 572 -1.21 -27.39 35.33
N PHE A 573 0.00 -27.06 34.89
CA PHE A 573 1.25 -27.53 35.46
C PHE A 573 1.97 -26.40 36.17
N GLN A 574 2.58 -26.68 37.30
CA GLN A 574 3.44 -25.76 38.03
C GLN A 574 4.90 -26.03 37.69
N ARG A 575 5.68 -24.95 37.55
CA ARG A 575 7.13 -25.02 37.36
C ARG A 575 7.77 -25.94 38.41
N PRO A 576 8.64 -26.90 38.02
CA PRO A 576 9.39 -27.71 38.97
C PRO A 576 10.25 -26.82 39.87
N GLY A 577 10.31 -27.12 41.17
CA GLY A 577 11.22 -26.42 42.08
C GLY A 577 12.67 -26.61 41.64
N SER A 578 13.48 -25.57 41.80
CA SER A 578 14.94 -25.70 41.66
C SER A 578 15.42 -26.70 42.71
N ILE A 579 16.04 -27.82 42.27
CA ILE A 579 16.69 -28.78 43.17
C ILE A 579 17.92 -28.11 43.81
#